data_AF-A0A2N6T406-F1
#
_entry.id   AF-A0A2N6T406-F1
#
_cell.length_a   1.000
_cell.length_b   1.000
_cell.length_c   1.000
_cell.angle_alpha   90.00
_cell.angle_beta   90.00
_cell.angle_gamma   90.00
#
_symmetry.space_group_name_H-M   'P 1'
#
loop_
_entity.id
_entity.type
_entity.pdbx_description
1 polymer ?
#
loop_
_entity_poly.entity_id
_entity_poly.type
_entity_poly.pdbx_seq_one_letter_code
_entity_poly.pdbx_strand_id
1 'polypeptide(L)'
;MPCRPLYCPTGRVNHVKSPRYLATLCIVAALPLTACSPVDIFGPHANNTIMELAKQASADQLGGETEWNKLRATHADQLQEEARRLCGINDRGEVPTSCNVTYGDTDLPASGNAQELVAQTAQVATKVPADSRDLVIAQAIDAASTAELPIDGFKSPIEGLEPLNAAKELLSAEYAVEFGLDIASAYADTQLHSRINDLRLLHDARVATLHHAFPTGDLPAREAGYEIPEGAPTNPSEAAAFVDALENNLVEHWRVAAANADSPEWRELAILLAGHAQSAANQN
;
A
#
# COMPACT_ATOMS: atom_id res chain seq x y z
N MET A 1 -13.60 -64.24 2.10
CA MET A 1 -14.02 -64.00 3.50
C MET A 1 -15.29 -63.18 3.48
N PRO A 2 -16.45 -63.85 3.58
CA PRO A 2 -17.46 -63.44 4.54
C PRO A 2 -17.98 -64.67 5.28
N CYS A 3 -17.96 -64.66 6.61
CA CYS A 3 -18.65 -65.68 7.40
C CYS A 3 -19.56 -65.00 8.41
N ARG A 4 -20.87 -65.16 8.17
CA ARG A 4 -21.94 -65.02 9.16
C ARG A 4 -21.70 -65.97 10.35
N PRO A 5 -22.23 -65.64 11.54
CA PRO A 5 -22.21 -66.52 12.69
C PRO A 5 -23.33 -67.57 12.60
N LEU A 6 -23.03 -68.77 13.08
CA LEU A 6 -23.98 -69.84 13.36
C LEU A 6 -23.96 -70.12 14.88
N TYR A 7 -25.13 -70.56 15.33
CA TYR A 7 -25.38 -71.43 16.48
C TYR A 7 -25.79 -70.81 17.81
N CYS A 8 -27.07 -71.05 18.09
CA CYS A 8 -27.73 -71.07 19.38
C CYS A 8 -27.82 -72.53 19.85
N PRO A 9 -27.74 -72.82 21.16
CA PRO A 9 -28.54 -73.90 21.71
C PRO A 9 -29.36 -73.46 22.93
N THR A 10 -30.67 -73.58 22.75
CA THR A 10 -31.68 -74.15 23.66
C THR A 10 -31.34 -74.33 25.15
N GLY A 11 -32.12 -73.67 26.00
CA GLY A 11 -32.18 -73.92 27.44
C GLY A 11 -33.50 -73.46 28.08
N ARG A 12 -34.50 -74.34 28.03
CA ARG A 12 -35.60 -74.63 28.98
C ARG A 12 -36.40 -73.47 29.65
N VAL A 13 -37.71 -73.59 29.47
CA VAL A 13 -38.83 -72.80 30.03
C VAL A 13 -38.92 -72.94 31.56
N ASN A 14 -39.18 -71.83 32.26
CA ASN A 14 -40.00 -71.80 33.47
C ASN A 14 -40.74 -70.45 33.59
N HIS A 15 -42.06 -70.53 33.68
CA HIS A 15 -42.98 -69.41 33.87
C HIS A 15 -42.89 -68.86 35.30
N VAL A 16 -42.73 -67.53 35.44
CA VAL A 16 -43.23 -66.78 36.62
C VAL A 16 -43.89 -65.49 36.13
N LYS A 17 -45.10 -65.23 36.62
CA LYS A 17 -46.01 -64.13 36.26
C LYS A 17 -45.59 -62.81 36.93
N SER A 18 -45.37 -61.76 36.10
CA SER A 18 -45.79 -60.33 36.20
C SER A 18 -45.59 -59.50 37.50
N PRO A 19 -45.78 -58.16 37.48
CA PRO A 19 -45.18 -57.10 36.65
C PRO A 19 -44.64 -55.92 37.54
N ARG A 20 -43.83 -54.98 36.99
CA ARG A 20 -43.84 -53.52 37.31
C ARG A 20 -42.67 -52.75 36.66
N TYR A 21 -43.03 -51.92 35.68
CA TYR A 21 -42.53 -50.59 35.26
C TYR A 21 -41.06 -50.16 35.46
N LEU A 22 -40.35 -50.06 34.32
CA LEU A 22 -39.60 -48.91 33.76
C LEU A 22 -39.17 -47.75 34.69
N ALA A 23 -37.86 -47.48 34.72
CA ALA A 23 -37.26 -46.19 34.33
C ALA A 23 -35.71 -46.26 34.40
N THR A 24 -35.05 -46.50 33.26
CA THR A 24 -33.58 -46.43 33.13
C THR A 24 -33.21 -45.07 32.55
N LEU A 25 -32.46 -44.27 33.31
CA LEU A 25 -31.98 -42.93 32.94
C LEU A 25 -30.77 -43.06 31.99
N CYS A 26 -30.93 -42.72 30.71
CA CYS A 26 -29.82 -42.62 29.75
C CYS A 26 -29.09 -41.28 29.95
N ILE A 27 -27.86 -41.33 30.45
CA ILE A 27 -26.93 -40.20 30.43
C ILE A 27 -26.36 -40.12 29.00
N VAL A 28 -26.84 -39.14 28.23
CA VAL A 28 -26.28 -38.80 26.91
C VAL A 28 -25.04 -37.94 27.13
N ALA A 29 -23.87 -38.49 26.85
CA ALA A 29 -22.63 -37.74 26.74
C ALA A 29 -22.69 -36.86 25.47
N ALA A 30 -22.94 -35.57 25.65
CA ALA A 30 -22.84 -34.58 24.59
C ALA A 30 -21.35 -34.32 24.29
N LEU A 31 -20.85 -34.90 23.22
CA LEU A 31 -19.59 -34.48 22.59
C LEU A 31 -19.85 -33.13 21.90
N PRO A 32 -19.05 -32.07 22.15
CA PRO A 32 -19.19 -30.83 21.42
C PRO A 32 -18.75 -31.08 19.98
N LEU A 33 -19.73 -31.17 19.08
CA LEU A 33 -19.49 -31.06 17.64
C LEU A 33 -18.99 -29.63 17.39
N THR A 34 -17.68 -29.46 17.19
CA THR A 34 -17.11 -28.25 16.59
C THR A 34 -17.60 -28.20 15.15
N ALA A 35 -18.80 -27.66 14.94
CA ALA A 35 -19.35 -27.44 13.63
C ALA A 35 -18.57 -26.29 12.98
N CYS A 36 -17.77 -26.59 11.94
CA CYS A 36 -17.37 -25.56 10.98
C CYS A 36 -18.66 -24.98 10.40
N SER A 37 -18.95 -23.71 10.65
CA SER A 37 -20.12 -23.10 10.04
C SER A 37 -19.85 -22.94 8.54
N PRO A 38 -20.86 -23.07 7.66
CA PRO A 38 -20.68 -22.77 6.24
C PRO A 38 -20.14 -21.35 5.98
N VAL A 39 -20.36 -20.42 6.90
CA VAL A 39 -19.85 -19.04 6.83
C VAL A 39 -18.33 -19.00 7.01
N ASP A 40 -17.74 -19.92 7.77
CA ASP A 40 -16.27 -19.98 7.95
C ASP A 40 -15.55 -20.56 6.72
N ILE A 41 -16.27 -21.26 5.83
CA ILE A 41 -15.73 -21.89 4.62
C ILE A 41 -16.07 -21.08 3.35
N PHE A 42 -17.23 -20.44 3.31
CA PHE A 42 -17.74 -19.72 2.14
C PHE A 42 -17.93 -18.22 2.37
N GLY A 43 -17.60 -17.70 3.56
CA GLY A 43 -17.66 -16.29 3.87
C GLY A 43 -16.51 -15.49 3.23
N PRO A 44 -16.56 -14.14 3.30
CA PRO A 44 -15.45 -13.32 2.85
C PRO A 44 -14.21 -13.61 3.70
N HIS A 45 -13.07 -13.64 3.02
CA HIS A 45 -11.75 -13.85 3.63
C HIS A 45 -10.86 -12.64 3.37
N ALA A 46 -9.91 -12.41 4.27
CA ALA A 46 -8.93 -11.36 4.10
C ALA A 46 -8.15 -11.57 2.80
N ASN A 47 -7.89 -10.48 2.07
CA ASN A 47 -7.13 -10.56 0.83
C ASN A 47 -5.69 -11.00 1.13
N ASN A 48 -5.28 -12.15 0.57
CA ASN A 48 -3.97 -12.74 0.87
C ASN A 48 -2.80 -11.79 0.56
N THR A 49 -2.84 -11.07 -0.57
CA THR A 49 -1.78 -10.13 -0.96
C THR A 49 -1.65 -8.98 0.05
N ILE A 50 -2.77 -8.36 0.45
CA ILE A 50 -2.77 -7.31 1.49
C ILE A 50 -2.26 -7.87 2.83
N MET A 51 -2.70 -9.08 3.20
CA MET A 51 -2.25 -9.70 4.44
C MET A 51 -0.76 -10.06 4.44
N GLU A 52 -0.21 -10.48 3.30
CA GLU A 52 1.23 -10.71 3.15
C GLU A 52 2.03 -9.42 3.30
N LEU A 53 1.56 -8.32 2.69
CA LEU A 53 2.18 -7.00 2.85
C LEU A 53 2.09 -6.50 4.30
N ALA A 54 0.94 -6.70 4.97
CA ALA A 54 0.74 -6.31 6.36
C ALA A 54 1.67 -7.08 7.31
N LYS A 55 1.78 -8.40 7.09
CA LYS A 55 2.72 -9.27 7.83
C LYS A 55 4.16 -8.82 7.62
N GLN A 56 4.54 -8.49 6.40
CA GLN A 56 5.90 -8.01 6.12
C GLN A 56 6.18 -6.68 6.82
N ALA A 57 5.25 -5.73 6.76
CA ALA A 57 5.36 -4.46 7.47
C ALA A 57 5.49 -4.65 8.99
N SER A 58 4.70 -5.58 9.54
CA SER A 58 4.80 -5.93 10.95
C SER A 58 6.11 -6.63 11.31
N ALA A 59 6.74 -7.36 10.39
CA ALA A 59 8.06 -7.92 10.62
C ALA A 59 9.16 -6.83 10.59
N ASP A 60 9.05 -5.89 9.64
CA ASP A 60 10.04 -4.81 9.46
C ASP A 60 10.05 -3.80 10.63
N GLN A 61 8.95 -3.65 11.37
CA GLN A 61 8.94 -2.81 12.58
C GLN A 61 9.74 -3.41 13.76
N LEU A 62 10.00 -4.73 13.79
CA LEU A 62 10.61 -5.42 14.94
C LEU A 62 12.14 -5.20 15.10
N GLY A 63 12.70 -4.17 14.45
CA GLY A 63 14.13 -3.87 14.43
C GLY A 63 14.60 -2.73 15.36
N GLY A 64 13.71 -1.99 16.02
CA GLY A 64 14.07 -0.88 16.92
C GLY A 64 13.10 0.31 16.87
N GLU A 65 13.55 1.48 17.36
CA GLU A 65 12.77 2.74 17.39
C GLU A 65 13.24 3.75 16.32
N THR A 66 13.68 3.26 15.16
CA THR A 66 14.05 4.15 14.05
C THR A 66 12.81 4.69 13.36
N GLU A 67 12.94 5.79 12.62
CA GLU A 67 11.85 6.32 11.78
C GLU A 67 11.35 5.29 10.78
N TRP A 68 12.24 4.45 10.24
CA TRP A 68 11.85 3.30 9.41
C TRP A 68 10.93 2.33 10.15
N ASN A 69 11.27 1.93 11.38
CA ASN A 69 10.44 0.99 12.14
C ASN A 69 9.07 1.59 12.49
N LYS A 70 9.02 2.88 12.87
CA LYS A 70 7.76 3.58 13.13
C LYS A 70 6.89 3.69 11.88
N LEU A 71 7.50 4.02 10.74
CA LEU A 71 6.81 4.06 9.45
C LEU A 71 6.22 2.68 9.11
N ARG A 72 6.99 1.60 9.30
CA ARG A 72 6.50 0.24 9.03
C ARG A 72 5.43 -0.23 10.01
N ALA A 73 5.44 0.24 11.25
CA ALA A 73 4.32 0.03 12.18
C ALA A 73 3.02 0.67 11.64
N THR A 74 3.08 1.95 11.24
CA THR A 74 1.94 2.63 10.60
C THR A 74 1.47 1.92 9.34
N HIS A 75 2.41 1.45 8.51
CA HIS A 75 2.08 0.70 7.30
C HIS A 75 1.35 -0.62 7.60
N ALA A 76 1.76 -1.33 8.64
CA ALA A 76 1.13 -2.59 9.06
C ALA A 76 -0.31 -2.36 9.54
N ASP A 77 -0.55 -1.30 10.32
CA ASP A 77 -1.89 -0.92 10.80
C ASP A 77 -2.82 -0.56 9.64
N GLN A 78 -2.36 0.30 8.72
CA GLN A 78 -3.14 0.69 7.54
C GLN A 78 -3.51 -0.51 6.65
N LEU A 79 -2.58 -1.43 6.41
CA LEU A 79 -2.86 -2.63 5.61
C LEU A 79 -3.81 -3.59 6.33
N GLN A 80 -3.74 -3.67 7.65
CA GLN A 80 -4.69 -4.46 8.44
C GLN A 80 -6.10 -3.85 8.41
N GLU A 81 -6.21 -2.52 8.49
CA GLU A 81 -7.47 -1.80 8.31
C GLU A 81 -8.02 -2.00 6.89
N GLU A 82 -7.16 -1.97 5.87
CA GLU A 82 -7.56 -2.21 4.49
C GLU A 82 -8.04 -3.65 4.26
N ALA A 83 -7.35 -4.64 4.84
CA ALA A 83 -7.81 -6.03 4.82
C ALA A 83 -9.21 -6.16 5.44
N ARG A 84 -9.47 -5.43 6.52
CA ARG A 84 -10.78 -5.40 7.19
C ARG A 84 -11.84 -4.74 6.33
N ARG A 85 -11.51 -3.62 5.67
CA ARG A 85 -12.40 -2.91 4.73
C ARG A 85 -12.81 -3.83 3.58
N LEU A 86 -11.86 -4.56 3.00
CA LEU A 86 -12.11 -5.49 1.90
C LEU A 86 -13.02 -6.66 2.28
N CYS A 87 -13.02 -7.06 3.55
CA CYS A 87 -13.94 -8.09 4.04
C CYS A 87 -15.38 -7.60 4.23
N GLY A 88 -15.58 -6.29 4.28
CA GLY A 88 -16.87 -5.68 4.55
C GLY A 88 -17.40 -5.96 5.97
N ILE A 89 -18.67 -5.61 6.17
CA ILE A 89 -19.40 -5.85 7.40
C ILE A 89 -20.61 -6.74 7.11
N ASN A 90 -20.98 -7.57 8.08
CA ASN A 90 -22.20 -8.38 8.02
C ASN A 90 -23.45 -7.54 8.39
N ASP A 91 -24.62 -8.18 8.38
CA ASP A 91 -25.90 -7.55 8.73
C ASP A 91 -25.97 -7.00 10.17
N ARG A 92 -25.01 -7.37 11.03
CA ARG A 92 -24.88 -6.86 12.42
C ARG A 92 -23.89 -5.70 12.52
N GLY A 93 -23.29 -5.27 11.42
CA GLY A 93 -22.26 -4.24 11.40
C GLY A 93 -20.88 -4.73 11.87
N GLU A 94 -20.67 -6.05 11.95
CA GLU A 94 -19.43 -6.66 12.43
C GLU A 94 -18.63 -7.26 11.27
N VAL A 95 -17.30 -7.29 11.40
CA VAL A 95 -16.42 -7.99 10.44
C VAL A 95 -16.69 -9.49 10.56
N PRO A 96 -16.94 -10.21 9.44
CA PRO A 96 -17.18 -11.65 9.47
C PRO A 96 -16.04 -12.44 10.14
N THR A 97 -16.37 -13.45 10.94
CA THR A 97 -15.37 -14.29 11.65
C THR A 97 -14.47 -15.07 10.71
N SER A 98 -14.95 -15.35 9.50
CA SER A 98 -14.18 -15.95 8.40
C SER A 98 -13.04 -15.05 7.89
N CYS A 99 -13.13 -13.74 8.13
CA CYS A 99 -12.11 -12.76 7.80
C CYS A 99 -11.22 -12.48 9.02
N ASN A 100 -10.26 -13.37 9.24
CA ASN A 100 -9.24 -13.13 10.25
C ASN A 100 -8.13 -12.22 9.68
N VAL A 101 -8.10 -10.97 10.12
CA VAL A 101 -7.06 -9.98 9.79
C VAL A 101 -5.95 -9.91 10.85
N THR A 102 -5.93 -10.82 11.81
CA THR A 102 -4.81 -10.92 12.76
C THR A 102 -3.70 -11.77 12.16
N TYR A 103 -2.47 -11.38 12.44
CA TYR A 103 -1.28 -12.16 12.17
C TYR A 103 -0.55 -12.36 13.49
N GLY A 104 0.03 -13.54 13.69
CA GLY A 104 0.87 -13.81 14.86
C GLY A 104 2.16 -12.98 14.79
N ASP A 105 2.71 -12.63 15.95
CA ASP A 105 3.79 -11.64 16.08
C ASP A 105 5.14 -12.02 15.44
N THR A 106 5.31 -13.18 14.81
CA THR A 106 6.67 -13.76 14.63
C THR A 106 6.97 -14.64 13.40
N ASP A 107 6.15 -14.71 12.36
CA ASP A 107 6.37 -15.76 11.34
C ASP A 107 7.21 -15.36 10.11
N LEU A 108 7.59 -14.09 9.96
CA LEU A 108 8.45 -13.63 8.86
C LEU A 108 9.71 -12.93 9.38
N PRO A 109 10.89 -13.17 8.77
CA PRO A 109 12.05 -12.33 9.03
C PRO A 109 11.76 -10.89 8.57
N ALA A 110 12.30 -9.90 9.29
CA ALA A 110 12.43 -8.56 8.73
C ALA A 110 13.23 -8.70 7.43
N SER A 111 12.61 -8.33 6.30
CA SER A 111 13.13 -8.70 4.99
C SER A 111 13.30 -7.52 4.03
N GLY A 112 12.90 -6.30 4.44
CA GLY A 112 12.93 -5.14 3.57
C GLY A 112 13.57 -3.91 4.19
N ASN A 113 14.53 -3.31 3.50
CA ASN A 113 14.80 -1.87 3.58
C ASN A 113 13.87 -1.11 2.61
N ALA A 114 13.90 0.23 2.63
CA ALA A 114 13.04 1.07 1.79
C ALA A 114 13.18 0.78 0.29
N GLN A 115 14.40 0.53 -0.21
CA GLN A 115 14.64 0.22 -1.63
C GLN A 115 13.95 -1.10 -2.02
N GLU A 116 14.05 -2.12 -1.18
CA GLU A 116 13.41 -3.42 -1.40
C GLU A 116 11.88 -3.30 -1.40
N LEU A 117 11.32 -2.48 -0.51
CA LEU A 117 9.87 -2.20 -0.47
C LEU A 117 9.39 -1.51 -1.76
N VAL A 118 10.14 -0.52 -2.27
CA VAL A 118 9.82 0.16 -3.54
C VAL A 118 9.84 -0.83 -4.69
N ALA A 119 10.92 -1.61 -4.84
CA ALA A 119 11.06 -2.59 -5.91
C ALA A 119 9.98 -3.69 -5.82
N GLN A 120 9.67 -4.19 -4.63
CA GLN A 120 8.62 -5.19 -4.43
C GLN A 120 7.25 -4.60 -4.80
N THR A 121 6.94 -3.40 -4.33
CA THR A 121 5.67 -2.71 -4.62
C THR A 121 5.48 -2.52 -6.11
N ALA A 122 6.52 -2.08 -6.81
CA ALA A 122 6.51 -1.92 -8.26
C ALA A 122 6.11 -3.22 -8.99
N GLN A 123 6.48 -4.39 -8.47
CA GLN A 123 6.17 -5.70 -9.06
C GLN A 123 4.79 -6.25 -8.66
N VAL A 124 4.30 -5.95 -7.46
CA VAL A 124 3.08 -6.59 -6.90
C VAL A 124 1.84 -5.70 -6.91
N ALA A 125 1.96 -4.41 -7.19
CA ALA A 125 0.85 -3.45 -7.17
C ALA A 125 -0.36 -3.87 -8.03
N THR A 126 -0.13 -4.59 -9.14
CA THR A 126 -1.21 -5.09 -10.01
C THR A 126 -1.90 -6.36 -9.47
N LYS A 127 -1.31 -7.02 -8.47
CA LYS A 127 -1.87 -8.20 -7.78
C LYS A 127 -2.71 -7.83 -6.55
N VAL A 128 -2.64 -6.57 -6.14
CA VAL A 128 -3.45 -5.97 -5.10
C VAL A 128 -4.81 -5.54 -5.71
N PRO A 129 -5.93 -5.60 -4.97
CA PRO A 129 -7.20 -5.05 -5.44
C PRO A 129 -7.05 -3.60 -5.90
N ALA A 130 -7.74 -3.21 -6.98
CA ALA A 130 -7.59 -1.89 -7.58
C ALA A 130 -7.81 -0.76 -6.55
N ASP A 131 -8.87 -0.86 -5.75
CA ASP A 131 -9.22 0.11 -4.69
C ASP A 131 -8.19 0.19 -3.54
N SER A 132 -7.26 -0.77 -3.45
CA SER A 132 -6.20 -0.80 -2.43
C SER A 132 -4.83 -0.42 -2.99
N ARG A 133 -4.71 -0.20 -4.30
CA ARG A 133 -3.43 0.06 -4.97
C ARG A 133 -2.82 1.38 -4.49
N ASP A 134 -3.63 2.42 -4.42
CA ASP A 134 -3.20 3.76 -3.99
C ASP A 134 -2.56 3.71 -2.60
N LEU A 135 -3.12 2.91 -1.67
CA LEU A 135 -2.55 2.71 -0.35
C LEU A 135 -1.15 2.09 -0.43
N VAL A 136 -0.98 0.98 -1.13
CA VAL A 136 0.31 0.28 -1.21
C VAL A 136 1.37 1.15 -1.89
N ILE A 137 0.97 1.92 -2.92
CA ILE A 137 1.85 2.87 -3.60
C ILE A 137 2.24 4.01 -2.69
N ALA A 138 1.29 4.60 -1.96
CA ALA A 138 1.58 5.65 -0.98
C ALA A 138 2.60 5.19 0.07
N GLN A 139 2.48 3.96 0.57
CA GLN A 139 3.45 3.40 1.53
C GLN A 139 4.86 3.26 0.95
N ALA A 140 4.98 2.89 -0.33
CA ALA A 140 6.27 2.83 -1.00
C ALA A 140 6.87 4.22 -1.23
N ILE A 141 6.04 5.22 -1.53
CA ILE A 141 6.45 6.62 -1.66
C ILE A 141 6.92 7.18 -0.32
N ASP A 142 6.17 6.94 0.76
CA ASP A 142 6.55 7.36 2.11
C ASP A 142 7.88 6.73 2.55
N ALA A 143 8.10 5.45 2.20
CA ALA A 143 9.37 4.76 2.41
C ALA A 143 10.52 5.39 1.61
N ALA A 144 10.30 5.68 0.31
CA ALA A 144 11.30 6.31 -0.53
C ALA A 144 11.67 7.72 -0.02
N SER A 145 10.68 8.49 0.41
CA SER A 145 10.85 9.83 0.98
C SER A 145 11.60 9.79 2.31
N THR A 146 11.16 8.95 3.25
CA THR A 146 11.74 8.83 4.60
C THR A 146 13.18 8.34 4.57
N ALA A 147 13.52 7.44 3.63
CA ALA A 147 14.86 6.93 3.47
C ALA A 147 15.74 7.77 2.52
N GLU A 148 15.20 8.85 1.95
CA GLU A 148 15.86 9.70 0.95
C GLU A 148 16.51 8.88 -0.16
N LEU A 149 15.75 7.95 -0.75
CA LEU A 149 16.28 7.04 -1.76
C LEU A 149 16.80 7.81 -2.99
N PRO A 150 17.93 7.37 -3.57
CA PRO A 150 18.51 8.03 -4.74
C PRO A 150 17.62 7.84 -5.98
N ILE A 151 17.45 8.93 -6.74
CA ILE A 151 16.70 8.93 -8.01
C ILE A 151 17.59 8.79 -9.26
N ASP A 152 18.90 8.87 -9.11
CA ASP A 152 19.88 8.73 -10.20
C ASP A 152 20.35 7.28 -10.41
N GLY A 153 19.95 6.36 -9.53
CA GLY A 153 20.30 4.94 -9.59
C GLY A 153 19.47 4.11 -10.57
N PHE A 154 18.39 4.66 -11.12
CA PHE A 154 17.49 3.94 -12.03
C PHE A 154 18.10 3.81 -13.43
N LYS A 155 18.34 2.56 -13.86
CA LYS A 155 19.11 2.25 -15.09
C LYS A 155 18.32 1.52 -16.17
N SER A 156 17.08 1.14 -15.87
CA SER A 156 16.24 0.44 -16.83
C SER A 156 15.64 1.45 -17.80
N PRO A 157 15.83 1.32 -19.12
CA PRO A 157 15.11 2.16 -20.06
C PRO A 157 13.61 1.93 -19.91
N ILE A 158 12.83 3.01 -19.97
CA ILE A 158 11.36 2.92 -19.92
C ILE A 158 10.84 2.95 -21.35
N GLU A 159 10.04 1.94 -21.67
CA GLU A 159 9.41 1.78 -22.98
C GLU A 159 7.89 1.82 -22.86
N GLY A 160 7.22 2.18 -23.95
CA GLY A 160 5.77 2.19 -24.04
C GLY A 160 5.16 3.60 -24.11
N LEU A 161 4.00 3.68 -24.76
CA LEU A 161 3.32 4.95 -25.01
C LEU A 161 2.70 5.53 -23.73
N GLU A 162 2.13 4.69 -22.87
CA GLU A 162 1.50 5.14 -21.62
C GLU A 162 2.51 5.70 -20.62
N PRO A 163 3.64 5.02 -20.30
CA PRO A 163 4.71 5.62 -19.50
C PRO A 163 5.26 6.91 -20.10
N LEU A 164 5.43 6.96 -21.43
CA LEU A 164 5.92 8.16 -22.10
C LEU A 164 4.93 9.33 -21.96
N ASN A 165 3.63 9.10 -22.13
CA ASN A 165 2.62 10.15 -21.97
C ASN A 165 2.58 10.66 -20.53
N ALA A 166 2.59 9.78 -19.53
CA ALA A 166 2.66 10.16 -18.13
C ALA A 166 3.94 10.97 -17.82
N ALA A 167 5.09 10.55 -18.36
CA ALA A 167 6.35 11.28 -18.19
C ALA A 167 6.32 12.68 -18.85
N LYS A 168 5.65 12.83 -20.01
CA LYS A 168 5.48 14.15 -20.65
C LYS A 168 4.64 15.09 -19.80
N GLU A 169 3.55 14.59 -19.22
CA GLU A 169 2.68 15.36 -18.33
C GLU A 169 3.42 15.81 -17.07
N LEU A 170 4.15 14.90 -16.42
CA LEU A 170 4.93 15.20 -15.23
C LEU A 170 6.09 16.15 -15.54
N LEU A 171 6.78 15.98 -16.67
CA LEU A 171 7.83 16.90 -17.06
C LEU A 171 7.30 18.31 -17.32
N SER A 172 6.13 18.43 -17.94
CA SER A 172 5.46 19.72 -18.11
C SER A 172 5.08 20.34 -16.76
N ALA A 173 4.60 19.54 -15.80
CA ALA A 173 4.30 19.99 -14.44
C ALA A 173 5.57 20.46 -13.70
N GLU A 174 6.69 19.75 -13.79
CA GLU A 174 7.98 20.17 -13.22
C GLU A 174 8.41 21.53 -13.78
N TYR A 175 8.35 21.71 -15.10
CA TYR A 175 8.69 22.98 -15.73
C TYR A 175 7.73 24.13 -15.35
N ALA A 176 6.45 23.83 -15.17
CA ALA A 176 5.47 24.81 -14.70
C ALA A 176 5.77 25.26 -13.27
N VAL A 177 6.18 24.33 -12.39
CA VAL A 177 6.59 24.67 -11.02
C VAL A 177 7.86 25.52 -11.03
N GLU A 178 8.90 25.15 -11.79
CA GLU A 178 10.11 25.95 -11.89
C GLU A 178 9.83 27.39 -12.38
N PHE A 179 8.92 27.54 -13.34
CA PHE A 179 8.44 28.87 -13.77
C PHE A 179 7.71 29.61 -12.64
N GLY A 180 6.88 28.91 -11.85
CA GLY A 180 6.27 29.45 -10.65
C GLY A 180 7.30 29.89 -9.59
N LEU A 181 8.36 29.11 -9.38
CA LEU A 181 9.46 29.46 -8.48
C LEU A 181 10.19 30.73 -8.93
N ASP A 182 10.37 30.94 -10.24
CA ASP A 182 10.91 32.19 -10.78
C ASP A 182 10.04 33.39 -10.40
N ILE A 183 8.72 33.25 -10.48
CA ILE A 183 7.78 34.31 -10.10
C ILE A 183 7.78 34.54 -8.60
N ALA A 184 7.77 33.48 -7.80
CA ALA A 184 7.85 33.58 -6.35
C ALA A 184 9.13 34.32 -5.90
N SER A 185 10.26 34.07 -6.59
CA SER A 185 11.54 34.69 -6.27
C SER A 185 11.51 36.21 -6.36
N ALA A 186 10.69 36.80 -7.24
CA ALA A 186 10.56 38.26 -7.35
C ALA A 186 9.98 38.92 -6.09
N TYR A 187 9.26 38.17 -5.26
CA TYR A 187 8.61 38.63 -4.04
C TYR A 187 9.18 38.00 -2.77
N ALA A 188 10.16 37.11 -2.90
CA ALA A 188 10.71 36.33 -1.79
C ALA A 188 11.61 37.17 -0.88
N ASP A 189 11.56 36.89 0.43
CA ASP A 189 12.57 37.35 1.37
C ASP A 189 13.85 36.50 1.28
N THR A 190 14.84 36.77 2.14
CA THR A 190 16.12 36.06 2.11
C THR A 190 15.99 34.56 2.41
N GLN A 191 15.10 34.17 3.31
CA GLN A 191 14.90 32.77 3.67
C GLN A 191 14.25 32.02 2.51
N LEU A 192 13.18 32.59 1.96
CA LEU A 192 12.48 31.99 0.82
C LEU A 192 13.36 31.93 -0.43
N HIS A 193 14.23 32.93 -0.67
CA HIS A 193 15.22 32.85 -1.76
C HIS A 193 16.16 31.64 -1.62
N SER A 194 16.63 31.35 -0.41
CA SER A 194 17.48 30.18 -0.16
C SER A 194 16.72 28.90 -0.47
N ARG A 195 15.51 28.77 0.08
CA ARG A 195 14.63 27.61 -0.14
C ARG A 195 14.33 27.40 -1.62
N ILE A 196 13.99 28.46 -2.36
CA ILE A 196 13.74 28.37 -3.81
C ILE A 196 14.98 27.87 -4.57
N ASN A 197 16.19 28.29 -4.19
CA ASN A 197 17.40 27.80 -4.86
C ASN A 197 17.65 26.31 -4.59
N ASP A 198 17.40 25.85 -3.37
CA ASP A 198 17.51 24.43 -3.02
C ASP A 198 16.46 23.59 -3.76
N LEU A 199 15.21 24.07 -3.81
CA LEU A 199 14.14 23.42 -4.58
C LEU A 199 14.50 23.30 -6.05
N ARG A 200 15.03 24.35 -6.70
CA ARG A 200 15.44 24.30 -8.12
C ARG A 200 16.43 23.16 -8.40
N LEU A 201 17.38 22.91 -7.50
CA LEU A 201 18.32 21.79 -7.66
C LEU A 201 17.61 20.43 -7.60
N LEU A 202 16.57 20.32 -6.78
CA LEU A 202 15.76 19.10 -6.66
C LEU A 202 14.86 18.89 -7.90
N HIS A 203 14.29 19.96 -8.47
CA HIS A 203 13.58 19.89 -9.76
C HIS A 203 14.52 19.47 -10.89
N ASP A 204 15.68 20.11 -11.01
CA ASP A 204 16.69 19.78 -12.02
C ASP A 204 17.10 18.30 -11.95
N ALA A 205 17.23 17.75 -10.75
CA ALA A 205 17.54 16.34 -10.56
C ALA A 205 16.41 15.42 -11.08
N ARG A 206 15.14 15.71 -10.77
CA ARG A 206 13.99 14.92 -11.29
C ARG A 206 13.86 15.03 -12.80
N VAL A 207 14.02 16.23 -13.35
CA VAL A 207 14.04 16.49 -14.80
C VAL A 207 15.16 15.69 -15.48
N ALA A 208 16.38 15.71 -14.93
CA ALA A 208 17.51 14.97 -15.46
C ALA A 208 17.26 13.46 -15.42
N THR A 209 16.69 12.94 -14.33
CA THR A 209 16.32 11.52 -14.22
C THR A 209 15.29 11.12 -15.28
N LEU A 210 14.25 11.94 -15.53
CA LEU A 210 13.29 11.67 -16.60
C LEU A 210 13.97 11.63 -17.99
N HIS A 211 14.82 12.61 -18.31
CA HIS A 211 15.57 12.61 -19.58
C HIS A 211 16.55 11.45 -19.71
N HIS A 212 17.02 10.88 -18.60
CA HIS A 212 17.85 9.66 -18.61
C HIS A 212 17.02 8.40 -18.87
N ALA A 213 15.81 8.33 -18.30
CA ALA A 213 14.95 7.15 -18.35
C ALA A 213 14.27 6.93 -19.72
N PHE A 214 14.08 8.00 -20.50
CA PHE A 214 13.40 7.98 -21.79
C PHE A 214 14.33 8.32 -22.96
N PRO A 215 14.03 7.88 -24.20
CA PRO A 215 14.84 8.21 -25.37
C PRO A 215 14.94 9.73 -25.61
N THR A 216 16.12 10.17 -26.05
CA THR A 216 16.37 11.59 -26.35
C THR A 216 15.41 12.12 -27.41
N GLY A 217 14.71 13.20 -27.08
CA GLY A 217 13.79 13.90 -27.99
C GLY A 217 12.33 13.49 -27.88
N ASP A 218 12.01 12.46 -27.09
CA ASP A 218 10.62 12.03 -26.88
C ASP A 218 9.89 12.90 -25.83
N LEU A 219 10.63 13.49 -24.91
CA LEU A 219 10.10 14.36 -23.85
C LEU A 219 10.07 15.84 -24.30
N PRO A 220 9.06 16.64 -23.86
CA PRO A 220 8.92 18.03 -24.25
C PRO A 220 10.08 18.90 -23.75
N ALA A 221 10.38 19.94 -24.54
CA ALA A 221 11.19 21.06 -24.07
C ALA A 221 10.33 22.02 -23.22
N ARG A 222 10.99 22.87 -22.42
CA ARG A 222 10.31 23.95 -21.68
C ARG A 222 9.56 24.87 -22.64
N GLU A 223 8.33 25.22 -22.27
CA GLU A 223 7.55 26.25 -22.96
C GLU A 223 7.99 27.67 -22.55
N ALA A 224 7.54 28.67 -23.32
CA ALA A 224 7.86 30.07 -23.06
C ALA A 224 7.11 30.66 -21.85
N GLY A 225 6.05 30.00 -21.38
CA GLY A 225 5.28 30.42 -20.21
C GLY A 225 4.23 29.38 -19.83
N TYR A 226 3.79 29.44 -18.57
CA TYR A 226 2.81 28.53 -17.99
C TYR A 226 1.69 29.31 -17.32
N GLU A 227 0.52 28.70 -17.21
CA GLU A 227 -0.64 29.30 -16.55
C GLU A 227 -0.48 29.30 -15.02
N ILE A 228 -0.92 30.36 -14.37
CA ILE A 228 -0.91 30.51 -12.90
C ILE A 228 -2.34 30.82 -12.46
N PRO A 229 -3.14 29.78 -12.13
CA PRO A 229 -4.58 29.94 -11.95
C PRO A 229 -4.97 30.93 -10.84
N GLU A 230 -4.20 30.98 -9.75
CA GLU A 230 -4.49 31.82 -8.58
C GLU A 230 -3.83 33.21 -8.64
N GLY A 231 -3.16 33.52 -9.75
CA GLY A 231 -2.40 34.76 -9.91
C GLY A 231 -1.02 34.71 -9.23
N ALA A 232 -0.20 35.71 -9.51
CA ALA A 232 1.14 35.82 -8.94
C ALA A 232 1.09 36.38 -7.49
N PRO A 233 1.98 35.93 -6.59
CA PRO A 233 2.11 36.52 -5.27
C PRO A 233 2.51 38.00 -5.36
N THR A 234 2.15 38.79 -4.34
CA THR A 234 2.45 40.24 -4.30
C THR A 234 3.32 40.66 -3.13
N ASN A 235 3.59 39.75 -2.19
CA ASN A 235 4.40 39.98 -1.01
C ASN A 235 5.08 38.66 -0.54
N PRO A 236 6.06 38.72 0.38
CA PRO A 236 6.81 37.54 0.81
C PRO A 236 5.95 36.42 1.42
N SER A 237 4.90 36.77 2.17
CA SER A 237 4.02 35.77 2.79
C SER A 237 3.20 35.02 1.74
N GLU A 238 2.67 35.73 0.75
CA GLU A 238 1.98 35.13 -0.39
C GLU A 238 2.94 34.29 -1.25
N ALA A 239 4.19 34.73 -1.42
CA ALA A 239 5.19 33.97 -2.17
C ALA A 239 5.52 32.64 -1.49
N ALA A 240 5.64 32.61 -0.16
CA ALA A 240 5.86 31.37 0.58
C ALA A 240 4.69 30.39 0.42
N ALA A 241 3.46 30.87 0.63
CA ALA A 241 2.26 30.05 0.45
C ALA A 241 2.09 29.57 -1.00
N PHE A 242 2.48 30.38 -1.97
CA PHE A 242 2.47 30.02 -3.38
C PHE A 242 3.47 28.89 -3.68
N VAL A 243 4.70 28.95 -3.14
CA VAL A 243 5.68 27.86 -3.26
C VAL A 243 5.16 26.58 -2.62
N ASP A 244 4.58 26.66 -1.42
CA ASP A 244 3.99 25.49 -0.74
C ASP A 244 2.86 24.87 -1.58
N ALA A 245 2.02 25.68 -2.20
CA ALA A 245 0.94 25.20 -3.06
C ALA A 245 1.47 24.49 -4.31
N LEU A 246 2.52 25.05 -4.95
CA LEU A 246 3.17 24.44 -6.12
C LEU A 246 3.77 23.07 -5.77
N GLU A 247 4.57 22.99 -4.70
CA GLU A 247 5.21 21.74 -4.28
C GLU A 247 4.18 20.68 -3.90
N ASN A 248 3.16 21.03 -3.12
CA ASN A 248 2.11 20.09 -2.72
C ASN A 248 1.30 19.57 -3.92
N ASN A 249 0.98 20.44 -4.89
CA ASN A 249 0.30 20.02 -6.12
C ASN A 249 1.17 19.05 -6.95
N LEU A 250 2.47 19.35 -7.06
CA LEU A 250 3.41 18.50 -7.78
C LEU A 250 3.58 17.13 -7.12
N VAL A 251 3.66 17.08 -5.79
CA VAL A 251 3.69 15.81 -5.03
C VAL A 251 2.46 14.96 -5.35
N GLU A 252 1.27 15.57 -5.42
CA GLU A 252 0.04 14.85 -5.76
C GLU A 252 0.08 14.32 -7.20
N HIS A 253 0.55 15.12 -8.17
CA HIS A 253 0.71 14.65 -9.55
C HIS A 253 1.64 13.43 -9.65
N TRP A 254 2.77 13.45 -8.93
CA TRP A 254 3.68 12.31 -8.87
C TRP A 254 3.06 11.08 -8.23
N ARG A 255 2.31 11.25 -7.12
CA ARG A 255 1.59 10.16 -6.45
C ARG A 255 0.56 9.50 -7.36
N VAL A 256 -0.24 10.31 -8.06
CA VAL A 256 -1.23 9.84 -9.04
C VAL A 256 -0.57 9.09 -10.19
N ALA A 257 0.56 9.59 -10.70
CA ALA A 257 1.30 8.91 -11.75
C ALA A 257 1.84 7.54 -11.30
N ALA A 258 2.41 7.46 -10.10
CA ALA A 258 2.89 6.22 -9.52
C ALA A 258 1.76 5.20 -9.32
N ALA A 259 0.59 5.65 -8.86
CA ALA A 259 -0.57 4.78 -8.64
C ALA A 259 -1.15 4.21 -9.94
N ASN A 260 -1.17 5.03 -10.99
CA ASN A 260 -1.72 4.68 -12.30
C ASN A 260 -0.71 4.04 -13.26
N ALA A 261 0.58 3.97 -12.90
CA ALA A 261 1.61 3.34 -13.71
C ALA A 261 1.21 1.89 -14.06
N ASP A 262 1.40 1.51 -15.32
CA ASP A 262 0.99 0.22 -15.89
C ASP A 262 2.14 -0.78 -15.95
N SER A 263 3.36 -0.33 -16.25
CA SER A 263 4.59 -1.15 -16.21
C SER A 263 5.28 -1.10 -14.84
N PRO A 264 5.91 -2.22 -14.39
CA PRO A 264 6.71 -2.22 -13.17
C PRO A 264 7.87 -1.22 -13.20
N GLU A 265 8.56 -1.08 -14.33
CA GLU A 265 9.70 -0.18 -14.49
C GLU A 265 9.27 1.29 -14.32
N TRP A 266 8.16 1.69 -14.96
CA TRP A 266 7.62 3.04 -14.79
C TRP A 266 7.12 3.28 -13.37
N ARG A 267 6.45 2.28 -12.79
CA ARG A 267 5.94 2.37 -11.41
C ARG A 267 7.06 2.56 -10.40
N GLU A 268 8.15 1.80 -10.53
CA GLU A 268 9.33 1.94 -9.66
C GLU A 268 9.92 3.35 -9.76
N LEU A 269 10.16 3.84 -10.98
CA LEU A 269 10.70 5.18 -11.18
C LEU A 269 9.75 6.27 -10.63
N ALA A 270 8.46 6.16 -10.91
CA ALA A 270 7.45 7.12 -10.45
C ALA A 270 7.36 7.14 -8.91
N ILE A 271 7.46 6.00 -8.24
CA ILE A 271 7.53 5.94 -6.77
C ILE A 271 8.77 6.68 -6.24
N LEU A 272 9.94 6.46 -6.84
CA LEU A 272 11.19 7.12 -6.42
C LEU A 272 11.11 8.64 -6.61
N LEU A 273 10.63 9.10 -7.77
CA LEU A 273 10.47 10.52 -8.08
C LEU A 273 9.42 11.19 -7.20
N ALA A 274 8.31 10.49 -6.90
CA ALA A 274 7.30 10.95 -5.95
C ALA A 274 7.87 11.06 -4.53
N GLY A 275 8.66 10.09 -4.08
CA GLY A 275 9.32 10.12 -2.77
C GLY A 275 10.31 11.28 -2.66
N HIS A 276 11.05 11.56 -3.73
CA HIS A 276 11.96 12.69 -3.83
C HIS A 276 11.22 14.04 -3.81
N ALA A 277 10.11 14.17 -4.55
CA ALA A 277 9.25 15.36 -4.51
C ALA A 277 8.65 15.57 -3.11
N GLN A 278 8.19 14.51 -2.45
CA GLN A 278 7.65 14.57 -1.09
C GLN A 278 8.72 14.97 -0.07
N SER A 279 9.95 14.46 -0.21
CA SER A 279 11.07 14.87 0.65
C SER A 279 11.37 16.37 0.47
N ALA A 280 11.40 16.85 -0.78
CA ALA A 280 11.58 18.27 -1.09
C ALA A 280 10.50 19.16 -0.45
N ALA A 281 9.23 18.79 -0.56
CA ALA A 281 8.11 19.53 0.01
C ALA A 281 8.14 19.59 1.55
N ASN A 282 8.74 18.59 2.20
CA ASN A 282 8.87 18.54 3.66
C ASN A 282 10.04 19.39 4.21
N GLN A 283 10.93 19.90 3.35
CA GLN A 283 12.01 20.83 3.72
C GLN A 283 11.45 22.24 3.89
N ASN A 284 10.77 22.49 5.02
CA ASN A 284 10.29 23.81 5.44
C ASN A 284 11.27 24.53 6.38
#